data_AF-A0A1H1N8G1-F1
#
_entry.id   AF-A0A1H1N8G1-F1
#
_cell.length_a   1.000
_cell.length_b   1.000
_cell.length_c   1.000
_cell.angle_alpha   90.00
_cell.angle_beta   90.00
_cell.angle_gamma   90.00
#
_symmetry.space_group_name_H-M   'P 1'
#
loop_
_entity.id
_entity.type
_entity.pdbx_description
1 polymer ?
#
loop_
_entity_poly.entity_id
_entity_poly.type
_entity_poly.pdbx_seq_one_letter_code
_entity_poly.pdbx_strand_id
1 'polypeptide(L)'
;MILGVFLGVMASEWSTNKRLKKDQEKLLFGLKVELSSNLEYISDRKVEIYEFAIRINQLVKENGQNPSFFIVPFKEKPFAARIPGFPGLGKSALNRAMFEAAIYSNLFPDLNIELIKQLSVSYSIQHNFLDSRAKIERKLEYIDSETTYREVMDIMYEYLDEFYKTHERLESEYQKTIELIENSLN
;
A
#
# COMPACT_ATOMS: atom_id res chain seq x y z
N MET A 1 40.03 9.47 41.92
CA MET A 1 39.06 8.37 41.71
C MET A 1 37.76 8.87 41.07
N ILE A 2 37.00 9.76 41.74
CA ILE A 2 35.70 10.29 41.26
C ILE A 2 35.75 10.84 39.81
N LEU A 3 36.73 11.70 39.50
CA LEU A 3 36.92 12.26 38.14
C LEU A 3 37.09 11.20 37.03
N GLY A 4 37.75 10.08 37.31
CA GLY A 4 37.96 9.01 36.33
C GLY A 4 36.69 8.22 36.04
N VAL A 5 35.85 8.01 37.07
CA VAL A 5 34.52 7.41 36.91
C VAL A 5 33.62 8.34 36.11
N PHE A 6 33.62 9.64 36.41
CA PHE A 6 32.79 10.63 35.72
C PHE A 6 33.15 10.77 34.24
N LEU A 7 34.44 10.80 33.90
CA LEU A 7 34.91 10.78 32.51
C LEU A 7 34.57 9.46 31.79
N GLY A 8 34.63 8.33 32.49
CA GLY A 8 34.22 7.02 31.95
C GLY A 8 32.73 6.96 31.62
N VAL A 9 31.88 7.52 32.49
CA VAL A 9 30.42 7.65 32.25
C VAL A 9 30.16 8.54 31.03
N MET A 10 30.73 9.75 30.98
CA MET A 10 30.55 10.66 29.84
C MET A 10 31.04 10.08 28.50
N ALA A 11 32.17 9.36 28.49
CA ALA A 11 32.66 8.69 27.29
C ALA A 11 31.71 7.56 26.84
N SER A 12 31.16 6.80 27.79
CA SER A 12 30.16 5.76 27.54
C SER A 12 28.86 6.33 26.97
N GLU A 13 28.33 7.39 27.59
CA GLU A 13 27.13 8.12 27.13
C GLU A 13 27.34 8.69 25.72
N TRP A 14 28.47 9.36 25.46
CA TRP A 14 28.79 9.89 24.13
C TRP A 14 28.87 8.79 23.07
N SER A 15 29.51 7.66 23.38
CA SER A 15 29.58 6.52 22.46
C SER A 15 28.21 5.89 22.20
N THR A 16 27.35 5.86 23.21
CA THR A 16 25.99 5.31 23.14
C THR A 16 25.09 6.21 22.29
N ASN A 17 25.09 7.52 22.55
CA ASN A 17 24.34 8.51 21.76
C ASN A 17 24.76 8.50 20.29
N LYS A 18 26.07 8.36 20.01
CA LYS A 18 26.57 8.24 18.62
C LYS A 18 26.11 6.94 17.94
N ARG A 19 25.98 5.84 18.68
CA ARG A 19 25.44 4.58 18.16
C ARG A 19 23.93 4.70 17.90
N LEU A 20 23.17 5.21 18.87
CA LEU A 20 21.72 5.43 18.75
C LEU A 20 21.40 6.29 17.52
N LYS A 21 22.07 7.44 17.35
CA LYS A 21 21.88 8.29 16.17
C LYS A 21 22.15 7.54 14.86
N LYS A 22 23.24 6.76 14.79
CA LYS A 22 23.58 5.98 13.59
C LYS A 22 22.55 4.88 13.29
N ASP A 23 21.98 4.26 14.32
CA ASP A 23 20.97 3.21 14.14
C ASP A 23 19.59 3.81 13.80
N GLN A 24 19.27 5.00 14.32
CA GLN A 24 18.15 5.83 13.89
C GLN A 24 18.29 6.27 12.42
N GLU A 25 19.44 6.80 11.99
CA GLU A 25 19.72 7.19 10.60
C GLU A 25 19.54 6.01 9.63
N LYS A 26 20.05 4.81 9.97
CA LYS A 26 19.83 3.58 9.18
C LYS A 26 18.35 3.19 9.12
N LEU A 27 17.64 3.27 10.25
CA LEU A 27 16.22 2.92 10.31
C LEU A 27 15.41 3.85 9.41
N LEU A 28 15.61 5.16 9.55
CA LEU A 28 14.99 6.19 8.72
C LEU A 28 15.28 5.97 7.23
N PHE A 29 16.54 5.70 6.86
CA PHE A 29 16.91 5.37 5.49
C PHE A 29 16.20 4.10 4.98
N GLY A 30 16.13 3.05 5.78
CA GLY A 30 15.41 1.81 5.41
C GLY A 30 13.91 2.03 5.24
N LEU A 31 13.27 2.80 6.14
CA LEU A 31 11.86 3.20 6.02
C LEU A 31 11.62 4.01 4.74
N LYS A 32 12.52 4.95 4.41
CA LYS A 32 12.45 5.70 3.14
C LYS A 32 12.49 4.77 1.94
N VAL A 33 13.46 3.86 1.87
CA VAL A 33 13.58 2.90 0.74
C VAL A 33 12.33 2.00 0.62
N GLU A 34 11.81 1.52 1.75
CA GLU A 34 10.59 0.72 1.82
C GLU A 34 9.37 1.47 1.29
N LEU A 35 9.15 2.70 1.77
CA LEU A 35 8.05 3.56 1.33
C LEU A 35 8.20 3.97 -0.14
N SER A 36 9.41 4.31 -0.60
CA SER A 36 9.66 4.68 -2.00
C SER A 36 9.38 3.52 -2.97
N SER A 37 9.79 2.29 -2.64
CA SER A 37 9.51 1.12 -3.49
C SER A 37 8.03 0.72 -3.48
N ASN A 38 7.33 0.91 -2.36
CA ASN A 38 5.88 0.75 -2.31
C ASN A 38 5.15 1.83 -3.12
N LEU A 39 5.62 3.08 -3.05
CA LEU A 39 5.09 4.23 -3.81
C LEU A 39 5.26 4.03 -5.31
N GLU A 40 6.45 3.64 -5.77
CA GLU A 40 6.75 3.31 -7.18
C GLU A 40 5.77 2.26 -7.72
N TYR A 41 5.63 1.13 -7.01
CA TYR A 41 4.67 0.08 -7.40
C TYR A 41 3.21 0.54 -7.44
N ILE A 42 2.82 1.49 -6.57
CA ILE A 42 1.50 2.11 -6.56
C ILE A 42 1.34 3.02 -7.78
N SER A 43 2.24 3.97 -7.98
CA SER A 43 2.15 4.92 -9.10
C SER A 43 2.23 4.24 -10.48
N ASP A 44 3.00 3.16 -10.65
CA ASP A 44 3.02 2.36 -11.90
C ASP A 44 1.65 1.71 -12.18
N ARG A 45 1.06 1.12 -11.13
CA ARG A 45 -0.26 0.45 -11.17
C ARG A 45 -1.40 1.38 -11.60
N LYS A 46 -1.24 2.69 -11.38
CA LYS A 46 -2.23 3.71 -11.67
C LYS A 46 -2.59 3.75 -13.16
N VAL A 47 -1.60 3.63 -14.05
CA VAL A 47 -1.80 3.66 -15.51
C VAL A 47 -2.64 2.47 -15.97
N GLU A 48 -2.27 1.25 -15.54
CA GLU A 48 -2.97 0.01 -15.88
C GLU A 48 -4.45 0.07 -15.48
N ILE A 49 -4.74 0.65 -14.31
CA ILE A 49 -6.10 0.70 -13.75
C ILE A 49 -6.95 1.80 -14.42
N TYR A 50 -6.36 2.93 -14.84
CA TYR A 50 -7.07 3.89 -15.70
C TYR A 50 -7.45 3.29 -17.07
N GLU A 51 -6.54 2.57 -17.73
CA GLU A 51 -6.87 1.88 -18.98
C GLU A 51 -7.99 0.85 -18.78
N PHE A 52 -7.94 0.11 -17.67
CA PHE A 52 -8.98 -0.84 -17.31
C PHE A 52 -10.34 -0.17 -17.10
N ALA A 53 -10.39 0.95 -16.36
CA ALA A 53 -11.61 1.71 -16.14
C ALA A 53 -12.25 2.20 -17.46
N ILE A 54 -11.43 2.63 -18.43
CA ILE A 54 -11.90 3.03 -19.76
C ILE A 54 -12.53 1.83 -20.49
N ARG A 55 -11.87 0.66 -20.47
CA ARG A 55 -12.38 -0.58 -21.11
C ARG A 55 -13.68 -1.07 -20.49
N ILE A 56 -13.80 -1.03 -19.16
CA ILE A 56 -15.02 -1.35 -18.41
C ILE A 56 -16.19 -0.44 -18.82
N ASN A 57 -15.95 0.87 -18.88
CA ASN A 57 -17.00 1.81 -19.28
C ASN A 57 -17.39 1.68 -20.76
N GLN A 58 -16.45 1.36 -21.65
CA GLN A 58 -16.73 1.04 -23.05
C GLN A 58 -17.60 -0.22 -23.17
N LEU A 59 -17.23 -1.29 -22.48
CA LEU A 59 -17.94 -2.58 -22.44
C LEU A 59 -19.40 -2.42 -21.97
N VAL A 60 -19.63 -1.62 -20.92
CA VAL A 60 -20.97 -1.29 -20.44
C VAL A 60 -21.73 -0.42 -21.44
N LYS A 61 -21.08 0.53 -22.10
CA LYS A 61 -21.71 1.37 -23.15
C LYS A 61 -22.14 0.55 -24.37
N GLU A 62 -21.32 -0.40 -24.81
CA GLU A 62 -21.60 -1.25 -25.97
C GLU A 62 -22.74 -2.25 -25.71
N ASN A 63 -22.83 -2.79 -24.49
CA ASN A 63 -23.81 -3.82 -24.15
C ASN A 63 -25.01 -3.31 -23.33
N GLY A 64 -24.99 -2.06 -22.86
CA GLY A 64 -26.01 -1.46 -22.00
C GLY A 64 -27.42 -1.40 -22.59
N GLN A 65 -27.54 -1.45 -23.92
CA GLN A 65 -28.83 -1.53 -24.63
C GLN A 65 -29.38 -2.98 -24.74
N ASN A 66 -28.63 -3.99 -24.29
CA ASN A 66 -29.05 -5.38 -24.27
C ASN A 66 -29.17 -5.89 -22.81
N PRO A 67 -30.37 -5.83 -22.20
CA PRO A 67 -30.59 -6.33 -20.83
C PRO A 67 -30.19 -7.80 -20.63
N SER A 68 -30.27 -8.63 -21.69
CA SER A 68 -29.90 -10.05 -21.61
C SER A 68 -28.41 -10.28 -21.36
N PHE A 69 -27.55 -9.34 -21.79
CA PHE A 69 -26.09 -9.47 -21.64
C PHE A 69 -25.63 -9.49 -20.18
N PHE A 70 -26.35 -8.81 -19.29
CA PHE A 70 -25.98 -8.72 -17.87
C PHE A 70 -26.52 -9.88 -17.01
N ILE A 71 -27.46 -10.67 -17.54
CA ILE A 71 -28.08 -11.79 -16.81
C ILE A 71 -27.58 -13.18 -17.27
N VAL A 72 -26.77 -13.25 -18.34
CA VAL A 72 -26.16 -14.53 -18.74
C VAL A 72 -25.04 -14.94 -17.79
N PRO A 73 -24.84 -16.26 -17.57
CA PRO A 73 -23.70 -16.83 -16.88
C PRO A 73 -22.35 -16.27 -17.35
N PHE A 74 -21.48 -15.92 -16.42
CA PHE A 74 -20.19 -15.31 -16.77
C PHE A 74 -19.23 -16.30 -17.47
N LYS A 75 -19.21 -17.57 -17.04
CA LYS A 75 -18.18 -18.59 -17.37
C LYS A 75 -18.11 -19.13 -18.81
N GLU A 76 -18.98 -18.70 -19.71
CA GLU A 76 -19.01 -19.20 -21.11
C GLU A 76 -17.74 -18.87 -21.94
N LYS A 77 -16.89 -17.95 -21.46
CA LYS A 77 -15.66 -17.51 -22.13
C LYS A 77 -14.55 -17.24 -21.10
N PRO A 78 -13.26 -17.25 -21.50
CA PRO A 78 -12.14 -16.90 -20.62
C PRO A 78 -12.30 -15.51 -19.97
N PHE A 79 -11.90 -15.37 -18.71
CA PHE A 79 -12.06 -14.13 -17.94
C PHE A 79 -11.53 -12.90 -18.69
N ALA A 80 -10.32 -12.95 -19.24
CA ALA A 80 -9.70 -11.84 -19.97
C ALA A 80 -10.45 -11.43 -21.27
N ALA A 81 -11.27 -12.33 -21.84
CA ALA A 81 -12.13 -12.02 -22.99
C ALA A 81 -13.50 -11.45 -22.58
N ARG A 82 -13.91 -11.66 -21.32
CA ARG A 82 -15.15 -11.10 -20.73
C ARG A 82 -14.89 -9.78 -20.01
N ILE A 83 -13.72 -9.61 -19.39
CA ILE A 83 -13.29 -8.43 -18.64
C ILE A 83 -11.94 -7.95 -19.25
N PRO A 84 -12.00 -7.22 -20.38
CA PRO A 84 -10.82 -6.89 -21.16
C PRO A 84 -9.91 -5.88 -20.45
N GLY A 85 -8.61 -6.21 -20.36
CA GLY A 85 -7.60 -5.34 -19.77
C GLY A 85 -7.58 -5.30 -18.24
N PHE A 86 -8.19 -6.28 -17.55
CA PHE A 86 -8.05 -6.40 -16.10
C PHE A 86 -6.57 -6.62 -15.72
N PRO A 87 -5.94 -5.76 -14.90
CA PRO A 87 -4.51 -5.85 -14.59
C PRO A 87 -4.19 -6.87 -13.48
N GLY A 88 -5.16 -7.70 -13.06
CA GLY A 88 -5.04 -8.48 -11.83
C GLY A 88 -4.95 -7.58 -10.59
N LEU A 89 -4.71 -8.16 -9.41
CA LEU A 89 -4.92 -7.42 -8.16
C LEU A 89 -3.89 -6.31 -7.82
N GLY A 90 -2.57 -6.40 -8.00
CA GLY A 90 -1.69 -7.57 -8.20
C GLY A 90 -1.06 -8.06 -6.88
N LYS A 91 0.11 -7.53 -6.47
CA LYS A 91 0.87 -7.98 -5.27
C LYS A 91 -0.01 -8.18 -4.03
N SER A 92 0.02 -9.35 -3.40
CA SER A 92 -0.77 -9.67 -2.19
C SER A 92 -0.29 -8.93 -0.93
N ALA A 93 0.94 -8.40 -0.94
CA ALA A 93 1.48 -7.57 0.13
C ALA A 93 2.31 -6.40 -0.44
N LEU A 94 2.36 -5.31 0.32
CA LEU A 94 3.36 -4.25 0.19
C LEU A 94 4.41 -4.42 1.29
N ASN A 95 5.63 -3.94 1.06
CA ASN A 95 6.70 -4.11 2.02
C ASN A 95 6.39 -3.33 3.32
N ARG A 96 6.77 -3.89 4.47
CA ARG A 96 6.65 -3.28 5.80
C ARG A 96 7.72 -3.78 6.77
N ALA A 97 8.75 -4.47 6.26
CA ALA A 97 9.75 -5.13 7.08
C ALA A 97 10.56 -4.13 7.92
N MET A 98 10.84 -2.94 7.39
CA MET A 98 11.52 -1.87 8.12
C MET A 98 10.61 -1.22 9.17
N PHE A 99 9.31 -1.08 8.89
CA PHE A 99 8.33 -0.62 9.88
C PHE A 99 8.14 -1.61 11.04
N GLU A 100 7.98 -2.90 10.74
CA GLU A 100 7.93 -3.94 11.78
C GLU A 100 9.24 -3.97 12.59
N ALA A 101 10.40 -3.93 11.92
CA ALA A 101 11.70 -3.85 12.59
C ALA A 101 11.82 -2.61 13.50
N ALA A 102 11.28 -1.46 13.09
CA ALA A 102 11.24 -0.25 13.91
C ALA A 102 10.44 -0.46 15.21
N ILE A 103 9.27 -1.10 15.12
CA ILE A 103 8.39 -1.41 16.27
C ILE A 103 9.17 -2.26 17.29
N TYR A 104 9.85 -3.30 16.84
CA TYR A 104 10.57 -4.22 17.74
C TYR A 104 11.95 -3.74 18.18
N SER A 105 12.60 -2.81 17.48
CA SER A 105 13.97 -2.36 17.79
C SER A 105 14.07 -1.33 18.92
N ASN A 106 12.94 -0.89 19.49
CA ASN A 106 12.88 0.18 20.50
C ASN A 106 13.55 1.50 20.06
N LEU A 107 13.59 1.77 18.74
CA LEU A 107 14.11 3.03 18.18
C LEU A 107 12.99 4.07 17.96
N PHE A 108 11.72 3.66 18.01
CA PHE A 108 10.57 4.55 17.91
C PHE A 108 10.53 5.69 18.95
N PRO A 109 10.84 5.48 20.25
CA PRO A 109 10.78 6.54 21.26
C PRO A 109 11.68 7.75 20.99
N ASP A 110 12.75 7.55 20.22
CA ASP A 110 13.74 8.59 19.86
C ASP A 110 13.39 9.33 18.55
N LEU A 111 12.29 8.96 17.88
CA LEU A 111 11.79 9.66 16.69
C LEU A 111 10.91 10.87 17.06
N ASN A 112 10.86 11.87 16.18
CA ASN A 112 9.89 12.96 16.30
C ASN A 112 8.46 12.39 16.27
N ILE A 113 7.65 12.73 17.28
CA ILE A 113 6.25 12.30 17.43
C ILE A 113 5.38 12.54 16.18
N GLU A 114 5.66 13.58 15.40
CA GLU A 114 5.01 13.84 14.13
C GLU A 114 5.30 12.76 13.08
N LEU A 115 6.57 12.34 12.97
CA LEU A 115 6.97 11.24 12.11
C LEU A 115 6.39 9.90 12.59
N ILE A 116 6.35 9.64 13.91
CA ILE A 116 5.72 8.42 14.48
C ILE A 116 4.24 8.36 14.08
N LYS A 117 3.52 9.48 14.22
CA LYS A 117 2.13 9.62 13.83
C LYS A 117 1.96 9.39 12.32
N GLN A 118 2.79 10.02 11.49
CA GLN A 118 2.68 9.91 10.03
C GLN A 118 3.02 8.51 9.51
N LEU A 119 4.04 7.85 10.07
CA LEU A 119 4.32 6.43 9.82
C LEU A 119 3.08 5.57 10.15
N SER A 120 2.50 5.78 11.34
CA SER A 120 1.31 5.03 11.79
C SER A 120 0.10 5.23 10.85
N VAL A 121 -0.11 6.45 10.32
CA VAL A 121 -1.15 6.76 9.32
C VAL A 121 -0.89 6.00 8.01
N SER A 122 0.32 6.09 7.46
CA SER A 122 0.68 5.45 6.19
C SER A 122 0.57 3.93 6.24
N TYR A 123 1.09 3.29 7.29
CA TYR A 123 0.99 1.83 7.44
C TYR A 123 -0.42 1.35 7.79
N SER A 124 -1.23 2.18 8.45
CA SER A 124 -2.67 1.90 8.65
C SER A 124 -3.45 1.92 7.33
N ILE A 125 -3.20 2.90 6.46
CA ILE A 125 -3.86 2.99 5.14
C ILE A 125 -3.34 1.88 4.20
N GLN A 126 -2.05 1.53 4.27
CA GLN A 126 -1.49 0.34 3.60
C GLN A 126 -2.21 -0.94 4.02
N HIS A 127 -2.48 -1.13 5.32
CA HIS A 127 -3.22 -2.30 5.80
C HIS A 127 -4.66 -2.32 5.26
N ASN A 128 -5.38 -1.19 5.34
CA ASN A 128 -6.74 -1.08 4.81
C ASN A 128 -6.80 -1.37 3.29
N PHE A 129 -5.82 -0.87 2.52
CA PHE A 129 -5.69 -1.14 1.08
C PHE A 129 -5.54 -2.65 0.77
N LEU A 130 -4.71 -3.36 1.55
CA LEU A 130 -4.52 -4.79 1.40
C LEU A 130 -5.78 -5.58 1.81
N ASP A 131 -6.46 -5.16 2.89
CA ASP A 131 -7.70 -5.78 3.37
C ASP A 131 -8.86 -5.62 2.37
N SER A 132 -9.01 -4.45 1.74
CA SER A 132 -9.97 -4.24 0.65
C SER A 132 -9.65 -5.14 -0.54
N ARG A 133 -8.38 -5.25 -0.94
CA ARG A 133 -7.97 -6.14 -2.05
C ARG A 133 -8.20 -7.61 -1.74
N ALA A 134 -7.98 -8.07 -0.50
CA ALA A 134 -8.31 -9.43 -0.06
C ALA A 134 -9.85 -9.69 -0.01
N LYS A 135 -10.70 -8.66 0.12
CA LYS A 135 -12.16 -8.82 -0.05
C LYS A 135 -12.53 -9.02 -1.52
N ILE A 136 -11.93 -8.24 -2.44
CA ILE A 136 -12.12 -8.42 -3.88
C ILE A 136 -11.60 -9.79 -4.34
N GLU A 137 -10.42 -10.22 -3.87
CA GLU A 137 -9.84 -11.52 -4.18
C GLU A 137 -10.80 -12.67 -3.88
N ARG A 138 -11.33 -12.72 -2.64
CA ARG A 138 -12.35 -13.70 -2.26
C ARG A 138 -13.61 -13.63 -3.13
N LYS A 139 -14.08 -12.42 -3.47
CA LYS A 139 -15.23 -12.27 -4.39
C LYS A 139 -14.95 -12.85 -5.78
N LEU A 140 -13.72 -12.75 -6.28
CA LEU A 140 -13.30 -13.37 -7.55
C LEU A 140 -13.18 -14.90 -7.44
N GLU A 141 -12.73 -15.42 -6.30
CA GLU A 141 -12.68 -16.87 -6.04
C GLU A 141 -14.07 -17.52 -6.03
N TYR A 142 -15.11 -16.78 -5.59
CA TYR A 142 -16.50 -17.25 -5.59
C TYR A 142 -17.20 -17.20 -6.96
N ILE A 143 -16.55 -16.76 -8.05
CA ILE A 143 -17.17 -16.76 -9.39
C ILE A 143 -17.37 -18.21 -9.87
N ASP A 144 -18.63 -18.63 -9.92
CA ASP A 144 -19.09 -19.98 -10.28
C ASP A 144 -19.80 -20.03 -11.65
N SER A 145 -20.60 -21.07 -11.92
CA SER A 145 -21.36 -21.18 -13.17
C SER A 145 -22.63 -20.34 -13.19
N GLU A 146 -23.20 -20.01 -12.03
CA GLU A 146 -24.46 -19.28 -11.91
C GLU A 146 -24.22 -17.77 -11.81
N THR A 147 -23.01 -17.38 -11.37
CA THR A 147 -22.56 -15.99 -11.29
C THR A 147 -22.78 -15.27 -12.61
N THR A 148 -23.64 -14.26 -12.58
CA THR A 148 -24.04 -13.48 -13.75
C THR A 148 -22.96 -12.48 -14.14
N TYR A 149 -23.02 -12.02 -15.39
CA TYR A 149 -22.15 -10.94 -15.85
C TYR A 149 -22.33 -9.64 -15.03
N ARG A 150 -23.55 -9.35 -14.53
CA ARG A 150 -23.81 -8.22 -13.62
C ARG A 150 -22.97 -8.30 -12.36
N GLU A 151 -22.99 -9.43 -11.66
CA GLU A 151 -22.28 -9.60 -10.39
C GLU A 151 -20.76 -9.43 -10.56
N VAL A 152 -20.19 -9.94 -11.66
CA VAL A 152 -18.76 -9.71 -11.96
C VAL A 152 -18.48 -8.24 -12.24
N MET A 153 -19.36 -7.54 -12.97
CA MET A 153 -19.21 -6.11 -13.21
C MET A 153 -19.33 -5.28 -11.93
N ASP A 154 -20.20 -5.66 -11.00
CA ASP A 154 -20.33 -5.00 -9.70
C ASP A 154 -19.03 -5.18 -8.87
N ILE A 155 -18.40 -6.37 -8.91
CA ILE A 155 -17.07 -6.59 -8.31
C ILE A 155 -15.98 -5.73 -8.99
N MET A 156 -16.03 -5.56 -10.32
CA MET A 156 -15.08 -4.69 -11.04
C MET A 156 -15.27 -3.22 -10.71
N TYR A 157 -16.51 -2.75 -10.52
CA TYR A 157 -16.78 -1.39 -10.06
C TYR A 157 -16.34 -1.16 -8.62
N GLU A 158 -16.52 -2.14 -7.72
CA GLU A 158 -15.98 -2.08 -6.36
C GLU A 158 -14.44 -2.03 -6.34
N TYR A 159 -13.77 -2.82 -7.19
CA TYR A 159 -12.31 -2.76 -7.38
C TYR A 159 -11.84 -1.37 -7.84
N LEU A 160 -12.54 -0.76 -8.80
CA LEU A 160 -12.23 0.59 -9.30
C LEU A 160 -12.49 1.68 -8.26
N ASP A 161 -13.58 1.57 -7.49
CA ASP A 161 -13.94 2.52 -6.43
C ASP A 161 -12.95 2.48 -5.25
N GLU A 162 -12.58 1.28 -4.79
CA GLU A 162 -11.53 1.08 -3.78
C GLU A 162 -10.17 1.58 -4.27
N PHE A 163 -9.86 1.39 -5.55
CA PHE A 163 -8.68 2.00 -6.15
C PHE A 163 -8.74 3.53 -6.03
N TYR A 164 -9.74 4.21 -6.59
CA TYR A 164 -9.79 5.67 -6.59
C TYR A 164 -9.81 6.29 -5.17
N LYS A 165 -10.44 5.63 -4.20
CA LYS A 165 -10.51 6.12 -2.81
C LYS A 165 -9.24 5.86 -2.00
N THR A 166 -8.71 4.64 -2.07
CA THR A 166 -7.68 4.18 -1.14
C THR A 166 -6.28 4.30 -1.72
N HIS A 167 -6.11 4.15 -3.04
CA HIS A 167 -4.82 4.23 -3.72
C HIS A 167 -4.24 5.65 -3.72
N GLU A 168 -5.01 6.66 -4.16
CA GLU A 168 -4.54 8.05 -4.22
C GLU A 168 -4.24 8.61 -2.82
N ARG A 169 -5.03 8.18 -1.82
CA ARG A 169 -4.75 8.49 -0.41
C ARG A 169 -3.44 7.87 0.05
N LEU A 170 -3.19 6.59 -0.26
CA LEU A 170 -1.96 5.91 0.13
C LEU A 170 -0.72 6.52 -0.56
N GLU A 171 -0.85 6.86 -1.85
CA GLU A 171 0.16 7.59 -2.63
C GLU A 171 0.54 8.91 -1.93
N SER A 172 -0.45 9.72 -1.53
CA SER A 172 -0.23 11.00 -0.84
C SER A 172 0.37 10.83 0.56
N GLU A 173 -0.10 9.87 1.36
CA GLU A 173 0.44 9.68 2.71
C GLU A 173 1.88 9.13 2.70
N TYR A 174 2.23 8.26 1.75
CA TYR A 174 3.62 7.84 1.53
C TYR A 174 4.55 9.00 1.16
N GLN A 175 4.13 9.88 0.24
CA GLN A 175 4.91 11.07 -0.13
C GLN A 175 5.20 11.96 1.09
N LYS A 176 4.18 12.26 1.91
CA LYS A 176 4.34 13.01 3.17
C LYS A 176 5.27 12.32 4.17
N THR A 177 5.17 11.00 4.30
CA THR A 177 6.06 10.24 5.20
C THR A 177 7.51 10.29 4.72
N ILE A 178 7.76 10.15 3.42
CA ILE A 178 9.10 10.24 2.83
C ILE A 178 9.69 11.63 3.07
N GLU A 179 8.93 12.70 2.84
CA GLU A 179 9.35 14.08 3.08
C GLU A 179 9.72 14.32 4.56
N LEU A 180 8.90 13.84 5.52
CA LEU A 180 9.23 13.94 6.95
C LEU A 180 10.48 13.12 7.33
N ILE A 181 10.73 11.99 6.69
CA ILE A 181 11.95 11.20 6.89
C ILE A 181 13.17 11.96 6.35
N GLU A 182 13.08 12.56 5.16
CA GLU A 182 14.14 13.38 4.57
C GLU A 182 14.47 14.59 5.45
N ASN A 183 13.45 15.30 5.94
CA ASN A 183 13.60 16.40 6.89
C ASN A 183 14.17 15.96 8.26
N SER A 184 14.07 14.67 8.61
CA SER A 184 14.65 14.11 9.84
C SER A 184 16.08 13.56 9.64
N LEU A 185 16.57 13.49 8.40
CA LEU A 185 17.91 13.00 8.04
C LEU A 185 18.91 14.14 7.73
N ASN A 186 18.40 15.36 7.53
CA ASN A 186 19.19 16.58 7.27
C ASN A 186 19.53 17.33 8.58
#